data_AF-A0A0F9DL47-F1
#
_entry.id   AF-A0A0F9DL47-F1
#
_cell.length_a   1.000
_cell.length_b   1.000
_cell.length_c   1.000
_cell.angle_alpha   90.00
_cell.angle_beta   90.00
_cell.angle_gamma   90.00
#
_symmetry.space_group_name_H-M   'P 1'
#
loop_
_entity.id
_entity.type
_entity.pdbx_description
1 polymer ?
#
loop_
_entity_poly.entity_id
_entity_poly.type
_entity_poly.pdbx_seq_one_letter_code
_entity_poly.pdbx_strand_id
1 'polypeptide(L)' 'GQRWLMQYTGNGHYALRSAWSGLALDVFDMGTEDGANIVQWEYWGGEGQQWNINYLD' A
#
# COMPACT_ATOMS: atom_id res chain seq x y z
N GLY A 1 -12.54 4.22 -7.04
CA GLY A 1 -11.88 4.53 -8.33
C GLY A 1 -10.73 3.58 -8.58
N GLN A 2 -10.12 3.57 -9.77
CA GLN A 2 -9.08 2.59 -10.16
C GLN A 2 -7.69 3.23 -10.42
N ARG A 3 -7.55 4.53 -10.19
CA ARG A 3 -6.28 5.26 -10.36
C ARG A 3 -5.56 5.34 -9.02
N TRP A 4 -4.25 5.14 -9.05
CA TRP A 4 -3.39 5.15 -7.87
C TRP A 4 -2.25 6.14 -8.04
N LEU A 5 -1.96 6.88 -6.97
CA LEU A 5 -0.75 7.68 -6.82
C LEU A 5 0.31 6.79 -6.16
N MET A 6 1.45 6.62 -6.82
CA MET A 6 2.61 5.97 -6.23
C MET A 6 3.53 7.03 -5.62
N GLN A 7 3.72 6.95 -4.31
CA GLN A 7 4.56 7.88 -3.56
C GLN A 7 5.75 7.11 -2.99
N TYR A 8 6.96 7.46 -3.42
CA TYR A 8 8.19 6.94 -2.83
C TYR A 8 8.30 7.41 -1.37
N THR A 9 8.53 6.48 -0.43
CA THR A 9 8.53 6.76 1.02
C THR A 9 9.92 7.15 1.55
N GLY A 10 10.96 7.16 0.71
CA GLY A 10 12.32 7.56 1.10
C GLY A 10 13.20 6.42 1.59
N ASN A 11 12.63 5.23 1.83
CA ASN A 11 13.30 4.06 2.41
C ASN A 11 13.26 2.81 1.50
N GLY A 12 13.15 3.00 0.18
CA GLY A 12 13.10 1.88 -0.78
C GLY A 12 11.70 1.33 -1.06
N HIS A 13 10.67 1.80 -0.35
CA HIS A 13 9.28 1.40 -0.55
C HIS A 13 8.43 2.48 -1.24
N TYR A 14 7.21 2.10 -1.58
CA TYR A 14 6.17 2.99 -2.10
C TYR A 14 4.90 2.85 -1.28
N ALA A 15 4.24 3.98 -1.02
CA ALA A 15 2.85 4.02 -0.63
C ALA A 15 1.99 4.14 -1.90
N LEU A 16 0.96 3.30 -2.03
CA LEU A 16 -0.02 3.40 -3.10
C LEU A 16 -1.29 4.04 -2.55
N ARG A 17 -1.59 5.28 -2.96
CA ARG A 17 -2.78 6.00 -2.49
C ARG A 17 -3.83 6.11 -3.59
N SER A 18 -5.07 5.76 -3.28
CA SER A 18 -6.19 5.87 -4.22
C SER A 18 -6.38 7.32 -4.63
N ALA A 19 -6.33 7.61 -5.93
CA ALA A 19 -6.57 8.96 -6.44
C ALA A 19 -8.05 9.40 -6.31
N TRP A 20 -8.93 8.50 -5.85
CA TRP A 20 -10.34 8.80 -5.61
C TRP A 20 -10.62 9.13 -4.14
N SER A 21 -10.10 8.34 -3.20
CA SER A 21 -10.37 8.48 -1.77
C SER A 21 -9.23 9.12 -0.98
N GLY A 22 -7.99 9.11 -1.51
CA GLY A 22 -6.79 9.49 -0.77
C GLY A 22 -6.29 8.44 0.24
N LEU A 23 -7.01 7.33 0.41
CA LEU A 23 -6.62 6.23 1.30
C LEU A 23 -5.50 5.37 0.70
N ALA A 24 -4.67 4.77 1.56
CA ALA A 24 -3.58 3.89 1.15
C ALA A 24 -4.06 2.44 0.93
N LEU A 25 -3.40 1.73 0.03
CA LEU A 25 -3.46 0.27 -0.07
C LEU A 25 -2.76 -0.31 1.17
N ASP A 26 -3.50 -1.06 1.97
CA ASP A 26 -3.10 -1.48 3.32
C ASP A 26 -3.37 -2.98 3.51
N VAL A 27 -2.43 -3.71 4.10
CA VAL A 27 -2.65 -5.08 4.58
C VAL A 27 -3.37 -5.00 5.93
N PHE A 28 -4.62 -5.49 5.97
CA PHE A 28 -5.47 -5.40 7.15
C PHE A 28 -4.77 -5.99 8.39
N ASP A 29 -4.76 -5.21 9.47
CA ASP A 29 -4.15 -5.53 10.76
C ASP A 29 -2.66 -5.92 10.68
N MET A 30 -1.96 -5.50 9.62
CA MET A 30 -0.57 -5.89 9.34
C MET A 30 -0.37 -7.41 9.30
N GLY A 31 -1.39 -8.16 8.85
CA GLY A 31 -1.31 -9.61 8.69
C GLY A 31 -0.11 -10.03 7.83
N THR A 32 0.55 -11.11 8.24
CA THR A 32 1.73 -11.67 7.54
C THR A 32 1.47 -13.07 6.98
N GLU A 33 0.30 -13.62 7.31
CA GLU A 33 -0.19 -14.89 6.83
C GLU A 33 -0.67 -14.82 5.39
N ASP A 34 -0.56 -15.95 4.69
CA ASP A 34 -1.12 -16.10 3.36
C ASP A 34 -2.64 -15.89 3.38
N GLY A 35 -3.13 -15.04 2.48
CA GLY A 35 -4.55 -14.69 2.41
C GLY A 35 -4.96 -13.51 3.29
N ALA A 36 -4.01 -12.83 3.96
CA ALA A 36 -4.28 -11.56 4.63
C ALA A 36 -4.98 -10.58 3.67
N ASN A 37 -6.02 -9.91 4.15
CA ASN A 37 -6.86 -9.05 3.32
C ASN A 37 -6.16 -7.74 2.96
N ILE A 38 -6.39 -7.27 1.74
CA ILE A 38 -5.99 -5.93 1.31
C ILE A 38 -7.20 -4.98 1.39
N VAL A 39 -7.01 -3.85 2.05
CA VAL A 39 -8.03 -2.83 2.28
C VAL A 39 -7.55 -1.45 1.84
N GLN A 40 -8.45 -0.47 1.91
CA GLN A 40 -8.09 0.95 1.85
C GLN A 40 -8.22 1.55 3.24
N TRP A 41 -7.14 2.13 3.76
CA TRP A 41 -7.12 2.73 5.09
C TRP A 41 -6.45 4.10 5.11
N GLU A 42 -6.63 4.84 6.20
CA GLU A 42 -5.89 6.09 6.40
C GLU A 42 -4.38 5.79 6.35
N TYR A 43 -3.64 6.63 5.61
CA TYR A 43 -2.19 6.45 5.54
C TYR A 43 -1.55 6.90 6.84
N TRP A 44 -0.89 5.98 7.53
CA TRP A 44 -0.15 6.23 8.77
C TRP A 44 1.30 5.75 8.69
N GLY A 45 1.71 5.16 7.56
CA GLY A 45 3.09 4.75 7.30
C GLY A 45 3.47 3.38 7.87
N GLY A 46 2.49 2.59 8.33
CA GLY A 46 2.70 1.24 8.84
C GLY A 46 3.29 0.29 7.80
N GLU A 47 3.85 -0.83 8.26
CA GLU A 47 4.50 -1.82 7.38
C GLU A 47 3.54 -2.38 6.33
N GLY A 48 2.27 -2.61 6.69
CA GLY A 48 1.21 -3.03 5.76
C GLY A 48 0.88 -2.02 4.65
N GLN A 49 1.45 -0.81 4.69
CA GLN A 49 1.27 0.24 3.68
C GLN A 49 2.51 0.48 2.81
N GLN A 50 3.58 -0.31 3.03
CA GLN A 50 4.86 -0.17 2.35
C GLN A 50 5.03 -1.29 1.32
N TRP A 51 5.05 -0.91 0.05
CA TRP A 51 5.08 -1.86 -1.06
C TRP A 51 6.41 -1.77 -1.81
N ASN A 52 6.98 -2.95 -2.10
CA ASN A 52 8.06 -3.08 -3.06
C ASN A 52 7.48 -3.24 -4.47
N ILE A 53 8.00 -2.48 -5.43
CA ILE A 53 7.62 -2.61 -6.84
C ILE A 53 8.71 -3.41 -7.55
N ASN A 54 8.38 -4.65 -7.90
CA ASN A 54 9.27 -5.55 -8.61
C ASN A 54 8.74 -5.79 -10.02
N TYR A 55 9.62 -5.76 -11.00
CA TYR A 55 9.32 -6.28 -12.33
C TYR A 55 9.47 -7.80 -12.28
N LEU A 56 8.50 -8.51 -12.86
CA LEU A 56 8.70 -9.91 -13.19
C LEU A 56 9.47 -9.92 -14.51
N ASP A 57 10.65 -10.52 -14.50
CA ASP A 57 11.49 -10.69 -15.69
C ASP A 57 10.75 -11.48 -16.81
#